data_AF-A0A4U9IFB0-F1
#
_entry.id   AF-A0A4U9IFB0-F1
#
_cell.length_a   1.000
_cell.length_b   1.000
_cell.length_c   1.000
_cell.angle_alpha   90.00
_cell.angle_beta   90.00
_cell.angle_gamma   90.00
#
_symmetry.space_group_name_H-M   'P 1'
#
loop_
_entity.id
_entity.type
_entity.pdbx_description
1 polymer ?
#
loop_
_entity_poly.entity_id
_entity_poly.type
_entity_poly.pdbx_seq_one_letter_code
_entity_poly.pdbx_strand_id
1 'polypeptide(L)' 'MYGSRQKLWDMTFLYKEIEDFAKIFNVEDRGQALIADFKKREADLRSEFSKNKKDLSFVFWFSSSSPSSDA' A
#
# COMPACT_ATOMS: atom_id res chain seq x y z
N MET A 1 -2.00 -22.92 3.26
CA MET A 1 -2.97 -21.80 3.15
C MET A 1 -2.44 -20.83 2.11
N TYR A 2 -3.12 -20.71 0.97
CA TYR A 2 -2.86 -19.60 0.05
C TYR A 2 -3.31 -18.29 0.71
N GLY A 3 -2.64 -17.18 0.43
CA GLY A 3 -3.00 -15.86 0.98
C GLY A 3 -2.50 -15.53 2.40
N SER A 4 -2.01 -16.52 3.17
CA SER A 4 -1.43 -16.24 4.50
C SER A 4 -0.10 -15.49 4.38
N ARG A 5 -0.04 -14.26 4.91
CA ARG A 5 1.19 -13.47 5.00
C ARG A 5 1.72 -13.49 6.43
N GLN A 6 2.98 -13.88 6.60
CA GLN A 6 3.65 -13.85 7.91
C GLN A 6 3.97 -12.43 8.39
N LYS A 7 3.99 -11.45 7.47
CA LYS A 7 4.21 -10.04 7.75
C LYS A 7 3.07 -9.23 7.15
N LEU A 8 2.65 -8.20 7.88
CA LEU A 8 1.76 -7.18 7.32
C LEU A 8 2.43 -6.56 6.10
N TRP A 9 1.61 -6.23 5.10
CA TRP A 9 2.10 -5.50 3.94
C TRP A 9 2.48 -4.08 4.35
N ASP A 10 3.54 -3.55 3.74
CA ASP A 10 3.96 -2.16 3.83
C ASP A 10 4.31 -1.62 2.44
N MET A 11 4.54 -0.31 2.36
CA MET A 11 4.78 0.40 1.10
C MET A 11 6.14 0.08 0.46
N THR A 12 7.03 -0.71 1.10
CA THR A 12 8.39 -0.97 0.61
C THR A 12 8.39 -1.54 -0.81
N PHE A 13 7.55 -2.55 -1.06
CA PHE A 13 7.48 -3.17 -2.38
C PHE A 13 6.83 -2.26 -3.42
N LEU A 14 5.84 -1.45 -3.02
CA LEU A 14 5.24 -0.46 -3.91
C LEU A 14 6.27 0.56 -4.38
N TYR A 15 7.08 1.11 -3.46
CA TYR A 15 8.13 2.06 -3.83
C TYR A 15 9.16 1.42 -4.75
N LYS A 16 9.57 0.19 -4.46
CA LYS A 16 10.48 -0.56 -5.32
C LYS A 16 9.91 -0.76 -6.73
N GLU A 17 8.64 -1.17 -6.85
CA GLU A 17 7.99 -1.36 -8.15
C GLU A 17 7.91 -0.06 -8.95
N ILE A 18 7.66 1.08 -8.28
CA ILE A 18 7.68 2.40 -8.93
C ILE A 18 9.09 2.74 -9.42
N GLU A 19 10.14 2.50 -8.62
CA GLU A 19 11.53 2.72 -9.02
C GLU A 19 11.93 1.85 -10.21
N ASP A 20 11.58 0.56 -10.15
CA ASP A 20 11.88 -0.41 -11.19
C ASP A 20 11.21 -0.01 -12.52
N PHE A 21 9.92 0.37 -12.49
CA PHE A 21 9.25 0.87 -13.70
C PHE A 21 9.81 2.20 -14.19
N ALA A 22 10.11 3.14 -13.29
CA ALA A 22 10.67 4.43 -13.68
C ALA A 22 12.02 4.26 -14.40
N LYS A 23 12.84 3.29 -13.95
CA LYS A 23 14.09 2.92 -14.63
C LYS A 23 13.86 2.24 -15.98
N ILE A 24 12.91 1.31 -16.08
CA ILE A 24 12.58 0.64 -17.36
C ILE A 24 12.16 1.65 -18.43
N PHE A 25 11.41 2.67 -18.04
CA PHE A 25 10.87 3.68 -18.95
C PHE A 25 11.70 4.97 -19.02
N ASN A 26 12.85 5.04 -18.34
CA ASN A 26 13.74 6.21 -18.30
C ASN A 26 13.01 7.51 -17.89
N VAL A 27 12.25 7.42 -16.80
CA VAL A 27 11.45 8.50 -16.19
C VAL A 27 11.66 8.59 -14.68
N GLU A 28 12.90 8.42 -14.23
CA GLU A 28 13.31 8.33 -12.82
C GLU A 28 12.84 9.52 -11.98
N ASP A 29 12.97 10.75 -12.49
CA ASP A 29 12.51 11.96 -11.79
C ASP A 29 11.01 11.90 -11.46
N ARG A 30 10.19 11.37 -12.40
CA ARG A 30 8.75 11.19 -12.19
C ARG A 30 8.48 10.07 -11.18
N GLY A 31 9.26 8.99 -11.21
CA GLY A 31 9.18 7.91 -10.23
C GLY A 31 9.47 8.40 -8.82
N GLN A 32 10.57 9.15 -8.65
CA GLN A 32 10.97 9.72 -7.36
C GLN A 32 9.95 10.75 -6.85
N ALA A 33 9.41 11.60 -7.73
CA ALA A 33 8.35 12.54 -7.35
C ALA A 33 7.09 11.81 -6.83
N LEU A 34 6.69 10.71 -7.47
CA LEU A 34 5.54 9.90 -7.05
C LEU A 34 5.78 9.24 -5.68
N ILE A 35 6.97 8.69 -5.46
CA ILE A 35 7.34 8.07 -4.17
C ILE A 35 7.35 9.12 -3.05
N ALA A 36 7.91 10.30 -3.32
CA ALA A 36 7.93 11.40 -2.36
C ALA A 36 6.51 11.84 -1.98
N ASP A 37 5.60 11.94 -2.95
CA ASP A 37 4.21 12.28 -2.70
C ASP A 37 3.50 11.23 -1.83
N PHE A 38 3.69 9.94 -2.10
CA PHE A 38 3.12 8.89 -1.25
C PHE A 38 3.66 8.93 0.19
N LYS A 39 4.97 9.09 0.36
CA LYS A 39 5.58 9.22 1.70
C LYS A 39 5.04 10.43 2.45
N LYS A 40 4.90 11.56 1.76
CA LYS A 40 4.32 12.78 2.35
C LYS A 40 2.87 12.55 2.78
N ARG A 41 2.05 11.99 1.90
CA ARG A 41 0.63 11.73 2.18
C ARG A 41 0.45 10.76 3.36
N GLU A 42 1.27 9.72 3.43
CA GLU A 42 1.25 8.79 4.56
C GLU A 42 1.63 9.50 5.88
N ALA A 43 2.68 10.31 5.87
CA ALA A 43 3.11 11.08 7.04
C ALA A 43 2.03 12.07 7.51
N ASP A 44 1.40 12.78 6.56
CA ASP A 44 0.32 13.74 6.84
C ASP A 44 -0.87 13.04 7.50
N LEU A 45 -1.33 11.91 6.93
CA LEU A 45 -2.43 11.12 7.49
C LEU A 45 -2.09 10.58 8.90
N ARG A 46 -0.88 10.06 9.09
CA ARG A 46 -0.44 9.59 10.41
C ARG A 46 -0.45 10.72 11.43
N SER A 47 -0.02 11.91 11.03
CA SER A 47 -0.04 13.10 11.89
C SER A 47 -1.47 13.51 12.26
N GLU A 48 -2.35 13.62 11.26
CA GLU A 48 -3.74 14.05 11.41
C GLU A 48 -4.54 13.12 12.33
N PHE A 49 -4.38 11.81 12.16
CA PHE A 49 -5.17 10.81 12.87
C PHE A 49 -4.49 10.22 14.12
N SER A 50 -3.24 10.61 14.43
CA SER A 50 -2.46 10.11 15.57
C SER A 50 -3.14 10.28 16.94
N LYS A 51 -4.04 11.26 17.08
CA LYS A 51 -4.69 11.61 18.36
C LYS A 51 -5.88 10.71 18.70
N ASN A 52 -6.35 9.88 17.76
CA ASN A 52 -7.47 9.00 17.99
C ASN A 52 -6.99 7.71 18.69
N LYS A 53 -7.16 7.64 20.02
CA LYS A 53 -6.77 6.48 20.84
C LYS A 53 -7.80 5.34 20.83
N LYS A 54 -8.79 5.38 19.93
CA LYS A 54 -9.78 4.31 19.81
C LYS A 54 -9.14 3.09 19.18
N ASP A 55 -9.44 1.92 19.73
CA ASP A 55 -9.13 0.66 19.06
C ASP A 55 -10.09 0.50 17.88
N LEU A 56 -9.55 0.58 16.66
CA LEU A 56 -10.34 0.58 15.43
C LEU A 56 -10.36 -0.84 14.86
N SER A 57 -11.56 -1.37 14.65
CA SER A 57 -11.77 -2.64 13.96
C SER A 57 -12.19 -2.38 12.51
N PHE A 58 -11.54 -3.05 11.57
CA PHE A 58 -11.83 -2.97 10.14
C PHE A 58 -12.23 -4.35 9.62
N VAL A 59 -13.32 -4.42 8.85
CA VAL A 59 -13.74 -5.63 8.15
C VAL A 59 -13.64 -5.35 6.66
N PHE A 60 -12.89 -6.20 5.95
CA PHE A 60 -12.82 -6.20 4.50
C PHE A 60 -13.54 -7.44 4.00
N TRP A 61 -14.56 -7.24 3.15
CA TRP A 61 -15.33 -8.33 2.55
C TRP A 61 -15.08 -8.35 1.05
N PHE A 62 -14.66 -9.51 0.55
CA PHE A 62 -14.49 -9.76 -0.88
C PHE A 62 -15.51 -10.81 -1.29
N SER A 63 -16.18 -10.60 -2.43
CA SER A 63 -17.04 -11.60 -3.04
C SER A 63 -16.68 -11.71 -4.51
N SER A 64 -16.52 -12.94 -4.98
CA SER A 64 -16.35 -13.28 -6.38
C SER A 64 -17.58 -14.04 -6.86
N SER A 65 -17.76 -14.09 -8.18
CA SER A 65 -18.88 -14.83 -8.79
C SER A 65 -18.73 -16.36 -8.69
N SER A 66 -17.61 -16.86 -8.16
CA SER A 66 -17.33 -18.28 -7.98
C SER A 66 -16.95 -18.55 -6.52
N PRO A 67 -17.68 -19.38 -5.76
CA PRO A 67 -17.36 -19.68 -4.37
C PRO A 67 -15.93 -20.24 -4.14
N SER A 68 -15.29 -20.78 -5.18
CA SER A 68 -13.90 -21.26 -5.13
C SER A 68 -12.85 -20.18 -5.39
N SER A 69 -13.28 -18.95 -5.73
CA SER A 69 -12.42 -17.81 -6.07
C SER A 69 -12.55 -16.67 -5.06
N ASP A 70 -13.34 -16.86 -4.01
CA ASP A 70 -13.34 -15.99 -2.85
C ASP A 70 -11.99 -16.13 -2.11
N ALA A 71 -11.50 -15.01 -1.60
CA ALA A 71 -10.16 -14.87 -1.00
C ALA A 71 -10.01 -15.63 0.33
#